data_AF-A0A2V1IV26-F1
#
_entry.id   AF-A0A2V1IV26-F1
#
_cell.length_a   1.000
_cell.length_b   1.000
_cell.length_c   1.000
_cell.angle_alpha   90.00
_cell.angle_beta   90.00
_cell.angle_gamma   90.00
#
_symmetry.space_group_name_H-M   'P 1'
#
loop_
_entity.id
_entity.type
_entity.pdbx_description
1 polymer ?
#
loop_
_entity_poly.entity_id
_entity_poly.type
_entity_poly.pdbx_seq_one_letter_code
_entity_poly.pdbx_strand_id
1 'polypeptide(L)'
;MEKYVNMRSPFTGGKVKEVCTMEDVEFRGENFRVHVRYFVCEDTGEQFTTTEQDTLQFNDLYSQYRIRHGIPFTEEIKGHKPLNHAKCGSVGGKITP
;
A
#
# COMPACT_ATOMS: atom_id res chain seq x y z
N MET A 1 -24.47 6.99 -4.25
CA MET A 1 -25.41 5.86 -4.33
C MET A 1 -25.24 5.07 -3.05
N GLU A 2 -26.18 5.21 -2.11
CA GLU A 2 -26.15 4.50 -0.84
C GLU A 2 -26.61 3.07 -1.09
N LYS A 3 -25.73 2.10 -0.86
CA LYS A 3 -26.05 0.69 -1.03
C LYS A 3 -26.28 0.08 0.35
N TYR A 4 -27.49 -0.42 0.58
CA TYR A 4 -27.78 -1.27 1.71
C TYR A 4 -27.28 -2.67 1.37
N VAL A 5 -26.30 -3.16 2.13
CA VAL A 5 -25.76 -4.51 1.97
C VAL A 5 -26.54 -5.42 2.90
N ASN A 6 -26.93 -6.60 2.39
CA ASN A 6 -27.64 -7.64 3.15
C ASN A 6 -26.69 -8.36 4.14
N MET A 7 -25.80 -7.61 4.78
CA MET A 7 -24.88 -8.07 5.81
C MET A 7 -25.47 -7.70 7.17
N ARG A 8 -25.35 -8.61 8.14
CA ARG A 8 -25.80 -8.35 9.51
C ARG A 8 -24.67 -7.69 10.28
N SER A 9 -25.00 -6.65 11.04
CA SER A 9 -24.04 -6.03 11.94
C SER A 9 -23.47 -7.07 12.92
N PRO A 10 -22.14 -7.20 13.08
CA PRO A 10 -21.55 -8.10 14.06
C PRO A 10 -21.85 -7.67 15.51
N PHE A 11 -22.31 -6.44 15.71
CA PHE A 11 -22.64 -5.88 17.03
C PHE A 11 -24.07 -6.18 17.46
N THR A 12 -25.04 -6.00 16.55
CA THR A 12 -26.48 -6.06 16.88
C THR A 12 -27.28 -7.02 16.00
N GLY A 13 -26.69 -7.55 14.94
CA GLY A 13 -27.39 -8.34 13.92
C GLY A 13 -28.30 -7.52 13.00
N GLY A 14 -28.33 -6.20 13.19
CA GLY A 14 -29.16 -5.26 12.45
C GLY A 14 -28.62 -4.88 11.06
N LYS A 15 -29.24 -3.87 10.45
CA LYS A 15 -28.91 -3.42 9.09
C LYS A 15 -27.62 -2.59 9.08
N VAL A 16 -26.88 -2.70 7.98
CA VAL A 16 -25.65 -1.95 7.76
C VAL A 16 -25.73 -1.16 6.45
N LYS A 17 -25.19 0.05 6.50
CA LYS A 17 -25.11 0.97 5.37
C LYS A 17 -23.69 1.02 4.85
N GLU A 18 -23.49 0.73 3.57
CA GLU A 18 -22.18 0.91 2.93
C GLU A 18 -22.00 2.38 2.54
N VAL A 19 -20.90 2.97 3.00
CA VAL A 19 -20.48 4.32 2.63
C VAL A 19 -19.15 4.21 1.90
N CYS A 20 -19.08 4.86 0.74
CA CYS A 20 -17.87 5.00 -0.05
C CYS A 20 -17.51 6.48 -0.10
N THR A 21 -16.33 6.82 0.39
CA THR A 21 -15.80 8.18 0.38
C THR A 21 -14.39 8.18 -0.24
N MET A 22 -13.94 9.35 -0.69
CA MET A 22 -12.56 9.54 -1.11
C MET A 22 -11.84 10.29 0.00
N GLU A 23 -10.80 9.68 0.56
CA GLU A 23 -9.96 10.31 1.58
C GLU A 23 -8.53 10.47 1.07
N ASP A 24 -7.89 11.55 1.52
CA ASP A 24 -6.49 11.80 1.28
C ASP A 24 -5.68 11.11 2.39
N VAL A 25 -4.95 10.07 2.03
CA VAL A 25 -4.12 9.27 2.93
C VAL A 25 -2.66 9.65 2.72
N GLU A 26 -1.98 10.03 3.79
CA GLU A 26 -0.54 10.25 3.77
C GLU A 26 0.17 8.89 3.78
N PHE A 27 0.88 8.59 2.69
CA PHE A 27 1.70 7.39 2.57
C PHE A 27 3.12 7.77 2.16
N ARG A 28 4.08 7.47 3.04
CA ARG A 28 5.52 7.74 2.83
C ARG A 28 5.85 9.21 2.52
N GLY A 29 5.10 10.14 3.12
CA GLY A 29 5.31 11.58 2.97
C GLY A 29 4.64 12.20 1.75
N GLU A 30 3.81 11.44 1.03
CA GLU A 30 2.95 11.95 -0.04
C GLU A 30 1.48 11.67 0.26
N ASN A 31 0.59 12.57 -0.16
CA ASN A 31 -0.85 12.38 -0.05
C ASN A 31 -1.40 11.69 -1.30
N PHE A 32 -2.12 10.60 -1.08
CA PHE A 32 -2.80 9.83 -2.12
C PHE A 32 -4.29 9.82 -1.85
N ARG A 33 -5.07 10.08 -2.90
CA ARG A 33 -6.52 10.11 -2.79
C ARG A 33 -7.06 8.73 -3.10
N VAL A 34 -7.52 8.01 -2.08
CA VAL A 34 -7.97 6.62 -2.18
C VAL A 34 -9.43 6.48 -1.84
N HIS A 35 -10.06 5.49 -2.44
CA HIS A 35 -11.46 5.17 -2.16
C HIS A 35 -11.54 4.33 -0.89
N VAL A 36 -12.06 4.92 0.17
CA VAL A 36 -12.30 4.27 1.45
C VAL A 36 -13.74 3.82 1.50
N ARG A 37 -13.94 2.52 1.74
CA ARG A 37 -15.27 1.92 1.92
C ARG A 37 -15.40 1.42 3.34
N TYR A 38 -16.43 1.86 4.03
CA TYR A 38 -16.74 1.42 5.38
C TYR A 38 -18.24 1.19 5.53
N PHE A 39 -18.60 0.36 6.49
CA PHE A 39 -19.96 0.11 6.90
C PHE A 39 -20.31 0.92 8.13
N VAL A 40 -21.54 1.42 8.17
CA VAL A 40 -22.11 2.07 9.35
C VAL A 40 -23.31 1.27 9.79
N CYS A 41 -23.32 0.85 11.07
CA CYS A 41 -24.48 0.21 11.67
C CYS A 41 -25.54 1.27 12.00
N GLU A 42 -26.78 1.10 11.51
CA GLU A 42 -27.85 2.06 11.82
C GLU A 42 -28.32 1.97 13.29
N ASP A 43 -28.19 0.79 13.91
CA ASP A 43 -28.65 0.55 15.27
C ASP A 43 -27.71 1.15 16.34
N THR A 44 -26.39 1.05 16.16
CA THR A 44 -25.39 1.54 17.12
C THR A 44 -24.71 2.83 16.68
N GLY A 45 -24.76 3.16 15.38
CA GLY A 45 -23.96 4.24 14.79
C GLY A 45 -22.47 3.91 14.65
N GLU A 46 -22.06 2.67 14.97
CA GLU A 46 -20.66 2.27 14.87
C GLU A 46 -20.24 2.07 13.41
N GLN A 47 -19.02 2.51 13.12
CA GLN A 47 -18.40 2.38 11.81
C GLN A 47 -17.38 1.25 11.86
N PHE A 48 -17.43 0.36 10.87
CA PHE A 48 -16.50 -0.75 10.77
C PHE A 48 -16.14 -1.01 9.30
N THR A 49 -14.95 -1.53 9.06
CA THR A 49 -14.50 -1.98 7.74
C THR A 49 -14.39 -3.50 7.72
N THR A 50 -14.55 -4.09 6.54
CA THR A 50 -14.24 -5.52 6.35
C THR A 50 -12.85 -5.70 5.76
N THR A 51 -12.27 -6.88 5.97
CA THR A 51 -10.96 -7.24 5.39
C THR A 51 -10.94 -7.08 3.87
N GLU A 52 -12.05 -7.35 3.19
CA GLU A 52 -12.15 -7.14 1.73
C GLU A 52 -12.11 -5.65 1.35
N GLN A 53 -12.83 -4.78 2.08
CA GLN A 53 -12.81 -3.34 1.85
C GLN A 53 -11.42 -2.75 2.09
N ASP A 54 -10.80 -3.16 3.19
CA ASP A 54 -9.44 -2.77 3.57
C ASP A 54 -8.41 -3.22 2.52
N THR A 55 -8.53 -4.45 2.03
CA THR A 55 -7.68 -4.98 0.95
C THR A 55 -7.83 -4.17 -0.34
N LEU A 56 -9.06 -3.78 -0.71
CA LEU A 56 -9.31 -2.94 -1.89
C LEU A 56 -8.72 -1.55 -1.74
N GLN A 57 -8.88 -0.93 -0.57
CA GLN A 57 -8.30 0.39 -0.26
C GLN A 57 -6.77 0.34 -0.36
N PHE A 58 -6.14 -0.66 0.27
CA PHE A 58 -4.70 -0.84 0.19
C PHE A 58 -4.23 -1.11 -1.23
N ASN A 59 -4.94 -1.93 -2.00
CA ASN A 59 -4.57 -2.20 -3.39
C ASN A 59 -4.60 -0.91 -4.24
N ASP A 60 -5.62 -0.08 -4.10
CA ASP A 60 -5.71 1.22 -4.77
C ASP A 60 -4.54 2.13 -4.38
N LEU A 61 -4.26 2.25 -3.07
CA LEU A 61 -3.13 3.01 -2.55
C LEU A 61 -1.79 2.52 -3.13
N TYR A 62 -1.53 1.22 -3.05
CA TYR A 62 -0.29 0.61 -3.54
C TYR A 62 -0.16 0.75 -5.07
N SER A 63 -1.26 0.64 -5.81
CA SER A 63 -1.27 0.81 -7.26
C SER A 63 -0.88 2.25 -7.63
N GLN A 64 -1.52 3.25 -7.02
CA GLN A 64 -1.19 4.65 -7.23
C GLN A 64 0.26 4.96 -6.84
N TYR A 65 0.72 4.43 -5.71
CA TYR A 65 2.09 4.59 -5.24
C TYR A 65 3.11 3.97 -6.22
N ARG A 66 2.85 2.75 -6.73
CA ARG A 66 3.72 2.06 -7.69
C ARG A 66 3.81 2.81 -9.02
N ILE A 67 2.68 3.31 -9.53
CA ILE A 67 2.64 4.09 -10.77
C ILE A 67 3.42 5.40 -10.59
N ARG A 68 3.23 6.10 -9.46
CA ARG A 68 3.89 7.39 -9.19
C ARG A 68 5.40 7.25 -8.99
N HIS A 69 5.85 6.26 -8.23
CA HIS A 69 7.27 6.03 -7.97
C HIS A 69 7.96 5.20 -9.05
N GLY A 70 7.20 4.67 -10.02
CA GLY A 70 7.73 3.79 -11.06
C GLY A 70 8.53 2.62 -10.49
N ILE A 71 8.16 2.11 -9.30
CA ILE A 71 8.97 1.11 -8.59
C ILE A 71 8.99 -0.16 -9.44
N PRO A 72 10.16 -0.52 -10.01
CA PRO A 72 10.27 -1.75 -10.77
C PRO A 72 10.04 -2.92 -9.82
N PHE A 73 9.30 -3.93 -10.28
CA PHE A 73 9.13 -5.16 -9.51
C PHE A 73 10.51 -5.74 -9.16
N THR A 74 10.62 -6.41 -8.02
CA THR A 74 11.86 -7.07 -7.52
C THR A 74 12.53 -7.98 -8.58
N GLU A 75 11.80 -8.37 -9.61
CA GLU A 75 12.30 -9.09 -10.78
C GLU A 75 13.39 -8.35 -11.57
N GLU A 76 13.44 -7.01 -11.55
CA GLU A 76 14.56 -6.23 -12.14
C GLU A 76 15.80 -6.16 -11.24
N ILE A 77 15.66 -6.45 -9.93
CA ILE A 77 16.79 -6.43 -8.98
C ILE A 77 17.69 -7.66 -9.15
N LYS A 78 17.24 -8.70 -9.87
CA LYS A 78 18.06 -9.89 -10.19
C LYS A 78 19.17 -9.64 -11.22
N GLY A 79 19.36 -8.40 -11.69
CA GLY A 79 20.42 -8.01 -12.63
C GLY A 79 21.60 -7.22 -12.04
N HIS A 80 21.53 -6.73 -10.81
CA HIS A 80 22.67 -6.04 -10.20
C HIS A 80 23.64 -7.04 -9.58
N LYS A 81 24.57 -7.53 -10.42
CA LYS A 81 25.86 -8.05 -9.97
C LYS A 81 26.43 -7.01 -8.97
N PRO A 82 26.77 -7.37 -7.73
CA PRO A 82 27.38 -6.40 -6.83
C PRO A 82 28.64 -5.88 -7.53
N LEU A 83 28.73 -4.55 -7.68
CA LEU A 83 29.95 -3.92 -8.17
C LEU A 83 31.04 -4.18 -7.13
N ASN A 84 31.73 -5.30 -7.27
CA ASN A 84 33.06 -5.50 -6.69
C ASN A 84 34.01 -4.55 -7.43
N HIS A 85 33.96 -3.27 -7.09
CA HIS A 85 35.09 -2.36 -7.29
C HIS A 85 35.76 -2.10 -5.95
N ALA A 86 36.18 -3.19 -5.30
CA ALA A 86 37.26 -3.12 -4.34
C ALA A 86 38.57 -2.92 -5.13
N LYS A 87 38.95 -1.67 -5.41
CA LYS A 87 40.36 -1.31 -5.59
C LYS A 87 40.90 -0.89 -4.23
N CYS A 88 40.97 -1.86 -3.31
CA CYS A 88 41.82 -1.76 -2.13
C CYS A 88 43.27 -2.02 -2.58
N GLY A 89 44.20 -1.20 -2.10
CA GLY A 89 45.57 -1.11 -2.61
C GLY A 89 46.35 -2.42 -2.55
N SER A 90 47.27 -2.54 -3.52
CA SER A 90 48.41 -3.46 -3.42
C SER A 90 49.62 -2.69 -3.92
N VAL A 91 50.39 -2.20 -2.96
CA VAL A 91 51.81 -1.86 -3.11
C VAL A 91 52.57 -3.03 -3.73
N GLY A 92 53.44 -2.75 -4.68
CA GLY A 92 54.26 -3.77 -5.35
C GLY A 92 55.40 -3.17 -6.17
N GLY A 93 56.47 -2.78 -5.49
CA GLY A 93 57.88 -2.83 -5.91
C GLY A 93 58.28 -2.31 -7.30
N LYS A 94 58.87 -1.11 -7.33
CA LYS A 94 59.88 -0.75 -8.36
C LYS A 94 61.21 -1.39 -7.96
N ILE A 95 61.72 -2.34 -8.74
CA ILE A 95 63.17 -2.61 -8.80
C ILE A 95 63.51 -3.20 -10.16
N THR A 96 64.14 -2.40 -11.02
CA THR A 96 65.32 -2.76 -11.83
C THR A 96 65.78 -1.54 -12.64
N PRO A 97 67.09 -1.39 -12.84
CA PRO A 97 67.64 -1.35 -14.18
C PRO A 97 68.12 -2.73 -14.62
#